data_AF-A0A6L6EY02-F1
#
_entry.id   AF-A0A6L6EY02-F1
#
_cell.length_a   1.000
_cell.length_b   1.000
_cell.length_c   1.000
_cell.angle_alpha   90.00
_cell.angle_beta   90.00
_cell.angle_gamma   90.00
#
_symmetry.space_group_name_H-M   'P 1'
#
loop_
_entity.id
_entity.type
_entity.pdbx_description
1 polymer ?
#
loop_
_entity_poly.entity_id
_entity_poly.type
_entity_poly.pdbx_seq_one_letter_code
_entity_poly.pdbx_strand_id
1 'polypeptide(L)'
;MTIPRSYLALAFIAGLEGAALLATAVVSVVQALSGTSYGARGDDSSAIILEVVIFTVFGLGLLVVAKGWYSRKRWARSPFVLAQLLGLAIGIWSDTQLVLRLGFILPAVLGLIITFSPAVLRDSSQAYKS
;
A
#
# COMPACT_ATOMS: atom_id res chain seq x y z
N MET A 1 16.65 -0.34 -21.21
CA MET A 1 17.08 -0.16 -19.80
C MET A 1 16.50 -1.29 -18.96
N THR A 2 17.33 -2.12 -18.33
CA THR A 2 16.87 -3.22 -17.45
C THR A 2 16.52 -2.65 -16.07
N ILE A 3 15.30 -2.87 -15.57
CA ILE A 3 14.88 -2.35 -14.25
C ILE A 3 15.65 -3.08 -13.14
N PRO A 4 16.21 -2.40 -12.12
CA PRO A 4 16.93 -3.06 -11.03
C PRO A 4 15.94 -3.87 -10.20
N ARG A 5 16.38 -5.04 -9.71
CA ARG A 5 15.51 -5.96 -8.96
C ARG A 5 14.86 -5.30 -7.73
N SER A 6 15.54 -4.36 -7.08
CA SER A 6 15.00 -3.59 -5.95
C SER A 6 13.79 -2.74 -6.35
N TYR A 7 13.86 -2.02 -7.47
CA TYR A 7 12.73 -1.22 -7.97
C TYR A 7 11.56 -2.11 -8.42
N LEU A 8 11.86 -3.27 -9.01
CA LEU A 8 10.83 -4.25 -9.36
C LEU A 8 10.13 -4.79 -8.10
N ALA A 9 10.89 -5.12 -7.04
CA ALA A 9 10.35 -5.58 -5.78
C ALA A 9 9.48 -4.50 -5.10
N LEU A 10 9.93 -3.24 -5.08
CA LEU A 10 9.15 -2.13 -4.54
C LEU A 10 7.88 -1.86 -5.35
N ALA A 11 7.96 -1.94 -6.68
CA ALA A 11 6.79 -1.85 -7.54
C ALA A 11 5.81 -3.00 -7.30
N PHE A 12 6.32 -4.21 -7.08
CA PHE A 12 5.50 -5.38 -6.78
C PHE A 12 4.80 -5.25 -5.42
N ILE A 13 5.52 -4.84 -4.36
CA ILE A 13 4.95 -4.61 -3.03
C ILE A 13 3.84 -3.55 -3.10
N ALA A 14 4.13 -2.38 -3.66
CA ALA A 14 3.13 -1.31 -3.82
C ALA A 14 1.93 -1.76 -4.67
N GLY A 15 2.20 -2.52 -5.75
CA GLY A 15 1.17 -3.05 -6.63
C GLY A 15 0.23 -4.03 -5.93
N LEU A 16 0.80 -4.95 -5.14
CA LEU A 16 0.06 -5.97 -4.40
C LEU A 16 -0.77 -5.34 -3.27
N GLU A 17 -0.18 -4.42 -2.50
CA GLU A 17 -0.90 -3.70 -1.45
C GLU A 17 -2.02 -2.83 -2.03
N GLY A 18 -1.74 -2.11 -3.12
CA GLY A 18 -2.73 -1.30 -3.82
C GLY A 18 -3.90 -2.15 -4.35
N ALA A 19 -3.59 -3.29 -4.96
CA ALA A 19 -4.61 -4.24 -5.43
C ALA A 19 -5.40 -4.84 -4.28
N ALA A 20 -4.76 -5.17 -3.16
CA ALA A 20 -5.43 -5.69 -1.97
C ALA A 20 -6.43 -4.68 -1.39
N LEU A 21 -6.05 -3.40 -1.28
CA LEU A 21 -6.97 -2.34 -0.82
C LEU A 21 -8.17 -2.18 -1.76
N LEU A 22 -7.95 -2.22 -3.08
CA LEU A 22 -9.06 -2.17 -4.04
C LEU A 22 -9.96 -3.39 -3.95
N ALA A 23 -9.40 -4.58 -3.76
CA ALA A 23 -10.18 -5.79 -3.54
C ALA A 23 -11.03 -5.67 -2.26
N THR A 24 -10.47 -5.14 -1.17
CA THR A 24 -11.22 -4.87 0.06
C THR A 24 -12.34 -3.87 -0.18
N ALA A 25 -12.10 -2.76 -0.91
CA ALA A 25 -13.13 -1.80 -1.25
C ALA A 25 -14.30 -2.45 -2.01
N VAL A 26 -14.01 -3.31 -2.99
CA VAL A 26 -15.03 -4.06 -3.74
C VAL A 26 -15.81 -5.01 -2.82
N VAL A 27 -15.11 -5.75 -1.95
CA VAL A 27 -15.72 -6.66 -0.97
C VAL A 27 -16.62 -5.90 0.00
N SER A 28 -16.23 -4.71 0.48
CA SER A 28 -17.07 -3.86 1.33
C SER A 28 -18.33 -3.39 0.61
N VAL A 29 -18.23 -2.99 -0.67
CA VAL A 29 -19.41 -2.63 -1.49
C VAL A 29 -20.36 -3.81 -1.69
N VAL A 30 -19.83 -4.99 -2.04
CA VAL A 30 -20.65 -6.20 -2.25
C VAL A 30 -21.40 -6.56 -0.97
N GLN A 31 -20.71 -6.54 0.18
CA GLN A 31 -21.31 -6.85 1.47
C GLN A 31 -22.40 -5.85 1.89
N ALA A 32 -22.18 -4.56 1.63
CA ALA A 32 -23.17 -3.53 1.88
C ALA A 32 -24.44 -3.74 1.03
N LEU A 33 -24.29 -4.16 -0.22
CA LEU A 33 -25.41 -4.44 -1.13
C LEU A 33 -26.12 -5.77 -0.81
N SER A 34 -25.42 -6.77 -0.27
CA SER A 34 -26.00 -8.05 0.11
C SER A 34 -26.64 -8.06 1.50
N GLY A 35 -26.56 -6.95 2.26
CA GLY A 35 -27.08 -6.86 3.62
C GLY A 35 -26.33 -7.73 4.64
N THR A 36 -25.13 -8.21 4.28
CA THR A 36 -24.25 -9.02 5.11
C THR A 36 -23.10 -8.14 5.59
N SER A 37 -23.39 -7.14 6.43
CA SER A 37 -22.36 -6.20 6.90
C SER A 37 -21.35 -6.89 7.83
N TYR A 38 -20.09 -6.96 7.39
CA TYR A 38 -18.90 -7.25 8.19
C TYR A 38 -17.89 -6.09 8.01
N GLY A 39 -18.32 -4.86 8.31
CA GLY A 39 -17.50 -3.65 8.14
C GLY A 39 -18.18 -2.43 8.77
N ALA A 40 -17.37 -1.58 9.41
CA ALA A 40 -17.72 -0.58 10.44
C ALA A 40 -18.57 -1.16 11.60
N ARG A 41 -18.19 -0.87 12.85
CA ARG A 41 -19.04 -1.20 14.02
C ARG A 41 -20.29 -0.31 13.96
N GLY A 42 -21.33 -0.81 13.29
CA GLY A 42 -22.63 -0.16 13.16
C GLY A 42 -23.07 -0.08 11.69
N ASP A 43 -24.35 -0.35 11.43
CA ASP A 43 -25.02 -0.22 10.11
C ASP A 43 -25.06 1.23 9.56
N ASP A 44 -24.05 2.04 9.89
CA ASP A 44 -23.94 3.41 9.44
C ASP A 44 -23.37 3.45 8.03
N SER A 45 -24.28 3.65 7.07
CA SER A 45 -23.97 3.86 5.65
C SER A 45 -22.84 4.88 5.42
N SER A 46 -22.69 5.90 6.27
CA SER A 46 -21.64 6.90 6.12
C SER A 46 -20.24 6.34 6.39
N ALA A 47 -20.10 5.43 7.35
CA ALA A 47 -18.84 4.79 7.68
C ALA A 47 -18.38 3.85 6.55
N ILE A 48 -19.31 3.10 5.95
CA ILE A 48 -19.03 2.22 4.81
C ILE A 48 -18.57 3.05 3.60
N ILE A 49 -19.26 4.15 3.29
CA ILE A 49 -18.87 5.05 2.19
C ILE A 49 -17.46 5.57 2.41
N LEU A 50 -17.14 6.05 3.62
CA LEU A 50 -15.82 6.56 3.94
C LEU A 50 -14.73 5.48 3.81
N GLU A 51 -14.99 4.27 4.31
CA GLU A 51 -14.09 3.12 4.17
C GLU A 51 -13.78 2.83 2.70
N VAL A 52 -14.81 2.71 1.85
CA VAL A 52 -14.68 2.44 0.42
C VAL A 52 -13.87 3.55 -0.27
N VAL A 53 -14.14 4.82 0.05
CA VAL A 53 -13.40 5.95 -0.51
C VAL A 53 -11.94 5.90 -0.09
N ILE A 54 -11.64 5.67 1.19
CA ILE A 54 -10.27 5.57 1.70
C ILE A 54 -9.53 4.44 0.98
N PHE A 55 -10.07 3.22 0.98
CA PHE A 55 -9.41 2.08 0.33
C PHE A 55 -9.23 2.27 -1.17
N THR A 56 -10.19 2.91 -1.84
CA THR A 56 -10.06 3.22 -3.26
C THR A 56 -8.94 4.23 -3.52
N VAL A 57 -8.89 5.33 -2.76
CA VAL A 57 -7.88 6.38 -2.93
C VAL A 57 -6.48 5.86 -2.59
N PHE A 58 -6.32 5.16 -1.47
CA PHE A 58 -5.03 4.56 -1.11
C PHE A 58 -4.62 3.45 -2.08
N GLY A 59 -5.57 2.62 -2.51
CA GLY A 59 -5.33 1.55 -3.48
C GLY A 59 -4.82 2.08 -4.82
N LEU A 60 -5.53 3.05 -5.40
CA LEU A 60 -5.11 3.72 -6.64
C LEU A 60 -3.79 4.49 -6.45
N GLY A 61 -3.62 5.16 -5.32
CA GLY A 61 -2.39 5.87 -4.98
C GLY A 61 -1.18 4.93 -4.96
N LEU A 62 -1.33 3.73 -4.38
CA LEU A 62 -0.29 2.72 -4.35
C LEU A 62 0.00 2.13 -5.73
N LEU A 63 -1.00 1.95 -6.59
CA LEU A 63 -0.76 1.56 -8.00
C LEU A 63 0.01 2.63 -8.77
N VAL A 64 -0.28 3.91 -8.52
CA VAL A 64 0.46 5.05 -9.08
C VAL A 64 1.91 5.05 -8.58
N VAL A 65 2.13 4.77 -7.30
CA VAL A 65 3.46 4.59 -6.71
C VAL A 65 4.19 3.38 -7.30
N ALA A 66 3.50 2.25 -7.53
CA ALA A 66 4.05 1.07 -8.18
C ALA A 66 4.55 1.38 -9.59
N LYS A 67 3.74 2.10 -10.38
CA LYS A 67 4.15 2.63 -11.70
C LYS A 67 5.35 3.58 -11.57
N GLY A 68 5.38 4.40 -10.52
CA GLY A 68 6.49 5.27 -10.18
C GLY A 68 7.79 4.51 -9.95
N TRP A 69 7.77 3.45 -9.14
CA TRP A 69 8.92 2.56 -8.92
C TRP A 69 9.34 1.85 -10.20
N TYR A 70 8.40 1.28 -10.96
CA TYR A 70 8.69 0.63 -12.24
C TYR A 70 9.36 1.59 -13.24
N SER A 71 8.92 2.85 -13.26
CA SER A 71 9.45 3.91 -14.12
C SER A 71 10.64 4.65 -13.52
N ARG A 72 11.18 4.18 -12.38
CA ARG A 72 12.28 4.80 -11.61
C ARG A 72 12.08 6.28 -11.31
N LYS A 73 10.86 6.69 -10.98
CA LYS A 73 10.53 8.08 -10.63
C LYS A 73 10.82 8.33 -9.16
N ARG A 74 11.62 9.35 -8.86
CA ARG A 74 12.02 9.70 -7.48
C ARG A 74 10.86 10.05 -6.56
N TRP A 75 9.83 10.69 -7.11
CA TRP A 75 8.67 11.11 -6.33
C TRP A 75 7.93 9.92 -5.72
N ALA A 76 8.11 8.69 -6.22
CA ALA A 76 7.45 7.49 -5.69
C ALA A 76 7.92 7.13 -4.28
N ARG A 77 9.14 7.55 -3.89
CA ARG A 77 9.74 7.14 -2.62
C ARG A 77 9.02 7.69 -1.40
N SER A 78 8.77 9.00 -1.35
CA SER A 78 8.13 9.65 -0.20
C SER A 78 6.73 9.09 0.11
N PRO A 79 5.79 9.01 -0.86
CA PRO A 79 4.47 8.43 -0.61
C PRO A 79 4.55 6.93 -0.31
N PHE A 80 5.51 6.19 -0.89
CA PHE A 80 5.71 4.78 -0.55
C PHE A 80 6.12 4.60 0.92
N VAL A 81 7.12 5.35 1.40
CA VAL A 81 7.55 5.29 2.80
C VAL A 81 6.39 5.63 3.74
N LEU A 82 5.60 6.66 3.41
CA LEU A 82 4.42 7.02 4.19
C LEU A 82 3.41 5.86 4.23
N ALA A 83 3.11 5.24 3.09
CA ALA A 83 2.21 4.10 3.03
C ALA A 83 2.71 2.93 3.90
N GLN A 84 4.02 2.64 3.89
CA GLN A 84 4.56 1.57 4.72
C GLN A 84 4.53 1.89 6.23
N LEU A 85 4.75 3.14 6.62
CA LEU A 85 4.60 3.54 8.02
C LEU A 85 3.15 3.43 8.49
N LEU A 86 2.18 3.79 7.64
CA LEU A 86 0.77 3.59 7.91
C LEU A 86 0.41 2.11 7.98
N GLY A 87 0.89 1.29 7.04
CA GLY A 87 0.70 -0.16 7.04
C GLY A 87 1.25 -0.80 8.32
N LEU A 88 2.45 -0.42 8.75
CA LEU A 88 3.01 -0.85 10.04
C LEU A 88 2.13 -0.46 11.22
N ALA A 89 1.70 0.81 11.29
CA ALA A 89 0.85 1.28 12.37
C ALA A 89 -0.47 0.48 12.41
N ILE A 90 -1.11 0.29 11.26
CA ILE A 90 -2.34 -0.51 11.16
C ILE A 90 -2.08 -1.95 11.62
N GLY A 91 -1.03 -2.61 11.14
CA GLY A 91 -0.74 -3.99 11.52
C GLY A 91 -0.41 -4.19 13.01
N ILE A 92 0.29 -3.22 13.62
CA ILE A 92 0.67 -3.27 15.04
C ILE A 92 -0.56 -3.05 15.94
N TRP A 93 -1.33 -2.00 15.66
CA TRP A 93 -2.44 -1.53 16.50
C TRP A 93 -3.79 -2.18 16.18
N SER A 94 -3.86 -3.03 15.16
CA SER A 94 -5.10 -3.72 14.79
C SER A 94 -5.34 -4.95 15.68
N ASP A 95 -6.58 -5.06 16.19
CA ASP A 95 -7.10 -6.24 16.92
C ASP A 95 -7.58 -7.37 15.98
N THR A 96 -7.22 -7.30 14.69
CA THR A 96 -7.61 -8.32 13.70
C THR A 96 -6.83 -9.63 13.88
N GLN A 97 -7.26 -10.65 13.15
CA GLN A 97 -6.58 -11.95 13.13
C GLN A 97 -5.10 -11.79 12.75
N LEU A 98 -4.24 -12.62 13.35
CA LEU A 98 -2.79 -12.57 13.15
C LEU A 98 -2.39 -12.56 11.66
N VAL A 99 -3.08 -13.34 10.83
CA VAL A 99 -2.82 -13.41 9.39
C VAL A 99 -3.02 -12.06 8.70
N LEU A 100 -4.10 -11.33 9.02
CA LEU A 100 -4.35 -9.99 8.47
C LEU A 100 -3.30 -9.01 8.96
N ARG A 101 -2.96 -9.05 10.26
CA ARG A 101 -1.91 -8.19 10.85
C ARG A 101 -0.57 -8.39 10.15
N LEU A 102 -0.15 -9.64 9.96
CA LEU A 102 1.08 -9.98 9.23
C LEU A 102 1.02 -9.55 7.76
N GLY A 103 -0.17 -9.57 7.15
CA GLY A 103 -0.41 -9.05 5.81
C GLY A 103 -0.09 -7.57 5.63
N PHE A 104 -0.17 -6.76 6.70
CA PHE A 104 0.29 -5.37 6.69
C PHE A 104 1.75 -5.22 7.14
N ILE A 105 2.18 -5.96 8.16
CA ILE A 105 3.51 -5.79 8.77
C ILE A 105 4.62 -6.24 7.81
N LEU A 106 4.49 -7.44 7.22
CA LEU A 106 5.55 -8.03 6.42
C LEU A 106 5.91 -7.21 5.17
N PRO A 107 4.96 -6.83 4.29
CA PRO A 107 5.30 -6.02 3.13
C PRO A 107 5.83 -4.65 3.53
N ALA A 108 5.38 -4.09 4.66
CA ALA A 108 5.87 -2.80 5.14
C ALA A 108 7.29 -2.83 5.66
N VAL A 109 7.66 -3.83 6.45
CA VAL A 109 9.05 -4.04 6.86
C VAL A 109 9.94 -4.26 5.63
N LEU A 110 9.54 -5.15 4.72
CA LEU A 110 10.32 -5.44 3.51
C LEU A 110 10.45 -4.22 2.61
N GLY A 111 9.37 -3.49 2.40
CA GLY A 111 9.32 -2.28 1.59
C GLY A 111 10.26 -1.21 2.15
N LEU A 112 10.26 -0.99 3.46
CA LEU A 112 11.19 -0.05 4.10
C LEU A 112 12.64 -0.49 3.98
N ILE A 113 12.96 -1.76 4.28
CA ILE A 113 14.32 -2.29 4.16
C ILE A 113 14.86 -2.11 2.74
N ILE A 114 14.06 -2.45 1.72
CA ILE A 114 14.48 -2.33 0.31
C ILE A 114 14.60 -0.85 -0.07
N THR A 115 13.69 0.02 0.38
CA THR A 115 13.72 1.46 0.08
C THR A 115 14.97 2.14 0.62
N PHE A 116 15.44 1.72 1.80
CA PHE A 116 16.65 2.24 2.43
C PHE A 116 17.90 1.43 2.10
N SER A 117 17.81 0.45 1.18
CA SER A 117 18.98 -0.31 0.74
C SER A 117 19.99 0.58 0.01
N PRO A 118 21.30 0.30 0.11
CA PRO A 118 22.35 1.09 -0.57
C PRO A 118 22.14 1.21 -2.08
N ALA A 119 21.55 0.20 -2.72
CA ALA A 119 21.26 0.20 -4.14
C ALA A 119 20.25 1.31 -4.54
N VAL A 120 19.17 1.46 -3.77
CA VAL A 120 18.13 2.47 -4.04
C VAL A 120 18.62 3.88 -3.67
N LEU A 121 19.37 4.00 -2.58
CA LEU A 121 19.93 5.29 -2.14
C LEU A 121 20.94 5.87 -3.13
N ARG A 122 21.81 5.03 -3.70
CA ARG A 122 22.81 5.45 -4.70
C ARG A 122 22.15 5.94 -5.99
N ASP A 123 21.14 5.24 -6.47
CA ASP A 123 20.41 5.60 -7.68
C ASP A 123 19.60 6.89 -7.49
N SER A 124 18.97 7.05 -6.31
CA SER A 124 18.26 8.28 -5.93
C SER A 124 19.17 9.50 -5.85
N SER A 125 20.41 9.33 -5.39
CA SER A 125 21.38 10.43 -5.18
C SER A 125 22.11 10.84 -6.45
N GLN A 126 22.46 9.89 -7.33
CA GLN A 126 23.05 10.22 -8.64
C GLN A 126 22.13 11.11 -9.47
N ALA A 127 20.84 10.85 -9.36
CA ALA A 127 19.84 11.62 -10.03
C ALA A 127 19.81 13.09 -9.49
N TYR A 128 20.18 13.38 -8.25
CA TYR A 128 20.24 14.75 -7.71
C TYR A 128 21.39 15.59 -8.31
N LYS A 129 22.34 14.95 -9.00
CA LYS A 129 23.51 15.60 -9.61
C LYS A 129 23.32 15.95 -11.10
N SER A 130 22.18 15.61 -11.69
CA SER A 130 21.78 15.96 -13.06
C SER A 130 20.66 16.98 -13.04
#